data_AF-A0A2V8GEU0-F1
#
_entry.id   AF-A0A2V8GEU0-F1
#
_cell.length_a   1.000
_cell.length_b   1.000
_cell.length_c   1.000
_cell.angle_alpha   90.00
_cell.angle_beta   90.00
_cell.angle_gamma   90.00
#
_symmetry.space_group_name_H-M   'P 1'
#
loop_
_entity.id
_entity.type
_entity.pdbx_description
1 polymer ?
#
loop_
_entity_poly.entity_id
_entity_poly.type
_entity_poly.pdbx_seq_one_letter_code
_entity_poly.pdbx_strand_id
1 'polypeptide(L)'
;MRRASVAQRSLIAIGQRFYARGWVLGTSGNFSAVVSRRPLRLAITASSVAKGALRPADILECDERGRVIGRRHGTPSAETLLHVAIAQRRRAGCVL
;
A
#
# COMPACT_ATOMS: atom_id res chain seq x y z
N MET A 1 10.51 18.72 -5.41
CA MET A 1 10.12 17.29 -5.43
C MET A 1 9.65 16.88 -4.03
N ARG A 2 8.42 16.37 -3.85
CA ARG A 2 7.83 16.10 -2.53
C ARG A 2 8.46 14.82 -1.94
N ARG A 3 9.03 14.90 -0.72
CA ARG A 3 9.64 13.75 -0.04
C ARG A 3 8.60 12.63 0.19
N ALA A 4 9.01 11.38 0.04
CA ALA A 4 8.16 10.23 0.36
C ALA A 4 7.71 10.26 1.83
N SER A 5 6.51 9.76 2.14
CA SER A 5 6.06 9.65 3.54
C SER A 5 6.79 8.51 4.26
N VAL A 6 6.70 8.47 5.60
CA VAL A 6 7.22 7.35 6.41
C VAL A 6 6.57 6.04 5.97
N ALA A 7 5.24 6.02 5.82
CA ALA A 7 4.51 4.85 5.36
C ALA A 7 5.00 4.35 3.99
N GLN A 8 5.20 5.26 3.02
CA GLN A 8 5.71 4.89 1.70
C GLN A 8 7.10 4.23 1.78
N ARG A 9 8.02 4.83 2.54
CA ARG A 9 9.37 4.25 2.72
C ARG A 9 9.32 2.87 3.39
N SER A 10 8.48 2.70 4.41
CA SER A 10 8.36 1.44 5.12
C SER A 10 7.80 0.32 4.24
N LEU A 11 6.77 0.60 3.44
CA LEU A 11 6.19 -0.39 2.52
C LEU A 11 7.18 -0.82 1.43
N ILE A 12 7.96 0.13 0.90
CA ILE A 12 9.03 -0.17 -0.07
C ILE A 12 10.10 -1.07 0.57
N ALA A 13 10.57 -0.72 1.76
CA ALA A 13 11.59 -1.49 2.47
C ALA A 13 11.10 -2.91 2.81
N ILE A 14 9.83 -3.07 3.19
CA ILE A 14 9.23 -4.38 3.44
C ILE A 14 9.16 -5.20 2.15
N GLY A 15 8.72 -4.61 1.03
CA GLY A 15 8.65 -5.31 -0.24
C GLY A 15 10.00 -5.84 -0.71
N GLN A 16 11.06 -5.04 -0.57
CA GLN A 16 12.44 -5.47 -0.85
C GLN A 16 12.87 -6.64 0.05
N ARG A 17 12.61 -6.55 1.36
CA ARG A 17 12.96 -7.61 2.33
C ARG A 17 12.19 -8.91 2.09
N PHE A 18 10.90 -8.81 1.77
CA PHE A 18 10.05 -9.98 1.51
C PHE A 18 10.44 -10.65 0.19
N TYR A 19 10.74 -9.86 -0.84
CA TYR A 19 11.25 -10.38 -2.11
C TYR A 19 12.59 -11.11 -1.91
N ALA A 20 13.54 -10.52 -1.17
CA ALA A 20 14.82 -11.14 -0.87
C ALA A 20 14.71 -12.47 -0.10
N ARG A 21 13.59 -12.70 0.60
CA ARG A 21 13.27 -13.95 1.31
C ARG A 21 12.41 -14.92 0.48
N GLY A 22 12.05 -14.56 -0.75
CA GLY A 22 11.18 -15.37 -1.61
C GLY A 22 9.70 -15.39 -1.19
N TRP A 23 9.25 -14.47 -0.33
CA TRP A 23 7.89 -14.47 0.20
C TRP A 23 6.85 -13.84 -0.74
N VAL A 24 7.29 -12.96 -1.64
CA VAL A 24 6.44 -12.24 -2.59
C VAL A 24 7.14 -12.17 -3.94
N LEU A 25 6.75 -13.04 -4.87
CA LEU A 25 7.39 -13.14 -6.19
C LEU A 25 6.57 -12.40 -7.24
N GLY A 26 7.27 -11.72 -8.16
CA GLY A 26 6.64 -10.95 -9.22
C GLY A 26 5.65 -9.91 -8.69
N THR A 27 4.44 -9.90 -9.26
CA THR A 27 3.36 -8.95 -8.94
C THR A 27 2.42 -9.43 -7.84
N SER A 28 2.66 -10.63 -7.26
CA SER A 28 1.79 -11.22 -6.23
C SER A 28 1.69 -10.37 -4.96
N GLY A 29 0.54 -10.46 -4.30
CA GLY A 29 0.23 -9.77 -3.05
C GLY A 29 0.13 -8.25 -3.18
N ASN A 30 -0.16 -7.59 -2.07
CA ASN A 30 -0.14 -6.13 -1.94
C ASN A 30 -0.03 -5.74 -0.47
N PHE A 31 0.55 -4.56 -0.22
CA PHE A 31 0.81 -4.09 1.13
C PHE A 31 0.11 -2.77 1.37
N SER A 32 -0.41 -2.58 2.58
CA SER A 32 -0.98 -1.31 3.00
C SER A 32 -0.61 -0.91 4.43
N ALA A 33 -0.59 0.38 4.70
CA ALA A 33 -0.45 0.95 6.02
C ALA A 33 -1.48 2.06 6.24
N VAL A 34 -2.05 2.14 7.46
CA VAL A 34 -2.96 3.21 7.86
C VAL A 34 -2.18 4.50 8.05
N VAL A 35 -2.57 5.54 7.31
CA VAL A 35 -2.01 6.90 7.38
C VAL A 35 -2.84 7.79 8.31
N SER A 36 -4.16 7.64 8.27
CA SER A 36 -5.10 8.27 9.20
C SER A 36 -6.26 7.33 9.47
N ARG A 37 -6.85 7.40 10.67
CA ARG A 37 -8.04 6.61 11.04
C ARG A 37 -9.36 7.36 10.88
N ARG A 38 -9.32 8.70 10.91
CA ARG A 38 -10.52 9.56 10.85
C ARG A 38 -10.19 10.85 10.08
N PRO A 39 -10.54 10.95 8.78
CA PRO A 39 -11.08 9.88 7.93
C PRO A 39 -10.04 8.77 7.70
N LEU A 40 -10.48 7.54 7.41
CA LEU A 40 -9.57 6.44 7.14
C LEU A 40 -8.81 6.71 5.82
N ARG A 41 -7.48 6.64 5.90
CA ARG A 41 -6.58 6.76 4.74
C ARG A 41 -5.57 5.65 4.80
N LEU A 42 -5.41 4.92 3.70
CA LEU A 42 -4.41 3.87 3.55
C LEU A 42 -3.37 4.29 2.52
N ALA A 43 -2.10 4.10 2.83
CA ALA A 43 -1.07 3.96 1.80
C ALA A 43 -1.10 2.51 1.32
N ILE A 44 -1.20 2.25 0.03
CA ILE A 44 -1.29 0.90 -0.54
C ILE A 44 -0.44 0.79 -1.82
N THR A 45 0.16 -0.38 -2.05
CA THR A 45 0.88 -0.65 -3.30
C THR A 45 -0.06 -0.65 -4.51
N ALA A 46 0.36 -0.05 -5.61
CA ALA A 46 -0.34 -0.09 -6.89
C ALA A 46 -0.41 -1.52 -7.45
N SER A 47 -1.43 -1.77 -8.27
CA SER A 47 -1.62 -3.05 -8.95
C SER A 47 -0.48 -3.35 -9.93
N SER A 48 -0.20 -4.64 -10.16
CA SER A 48 0.77 -5.14 -11.15
C SER A 48 2.21 -4.62 -11.01
N VAL A 49 2.60 -4.10 -9.83
CA VAL A 49 3.99 -3.71 -9.54
C VAL A 49 4.72 -4.80 -8.78
N ALA A 50 5.94 -5.09 -9.21
CA ALA A 50 6.83 -6.04 -8.55
C ALA A 50 7.23 -5.56 -7.16
N LYS A 51 6.96 -6.35 -6.13
CA LYS A 51 7.11 -5.93 -4.73
C LYS A 51 8.55 -5.69 -4.31
N GLY A 52 9.51 -6.39 -4.92
CA GLY A 52 10.94 -6.14 -4.74
C GLY A 52 11.44 -4.83 -5.34
N ALA A 53 10.70 -4.20 -6.25
CA ALA A 53 11.11 -3.02 -7.00
C ALA A 53 10.17 -1.81 -6.83
N LEU A 54 9.43 -1.75 -5.71
CA LEU A 54 8.51 -0.64 -5.42
C LEU A 54 9.26 0.70 -5.36
N ARG A 55 8.69 1.72 -6.00
CA ARG A 55 9.13 3.11 -5.92
C ARG A 55 8.09 3.95 -5.18
N PRO A 56 8.44 5.17 -4.72
CA PRO A 56 7.46 6.08 -4.11
C PRO A 56 6.25 6.41 -5.00
N ALA A 57 6.41 6.25 -6.32
CA ALA A 57 5.32 6.41 -7.28
C ALA A 57 4.29 5.28 -7.24
N ASP A 58 4.72 4.09 -6.82
CA ASP A 58 3.92 2.87 -6.83
C ASP A 58 3.18 2.66 -5.50
N ILE A 59 3.22 3.65 -4.59
CA ILE A 59 2.42 3.68 -3.37
C ILE A 59 1.36 4.77 -3.50
N LEU A 60 0.11 4.33 -3.59
CA LEU A 60 -1.08 5.17 -3.70
C LEU A 60 -1.67 5.44 -2.32
N GLU A 61 -2.42 6.52 -2.18
CA GLU A 61 -3.23 6.78 -0.98
C GLU A 61 -4.69 6.54 -1.33
N CYS A 62 -5.42 5.77 -0.52
CA CYS A 62 -6.83 5.45 -0.73
C CYS A 62 -7.68 5.85 0.47
N ASP A 63 -8.93 6.27 0.20
CA ASP A 63 -9.94 6.58 1.22
C ASP A 63 -10.62 5.31 1.78
N GLU A 64 -11.59 5.50 2.68
CA GLU A 64 -12.38 4.41 3.27
C GLU A 64 -13.26 3.65 2.27
N ARG A 65 -13.38 4.12 1.03
CA ARG A 65 -14.11 3.47 -0.06
C ARG A 65 -13.16 2.82 -1.07
N GLY A 66 -11.85 2.80 -0.77
CA GLY A 66 -10.82 2.25 -1.65
C GLY A 66 -10.51 3.13 -2.86
N ARG A 67 -10.97 4.39 -2.88
CA ARG A 67 -10.73 5.31 -4.00
C ARG A 67 -9.41 6.03 -3.80
N VAL A 68 -8.62 6.14 -4.87
CA VAL A 68 -7.34 6.85 -4.84
C VAL A 68 -7.56 8.34 -4.56
N ILE A 69 -6.81 8.87 -3.60
CA ILE A 69 -6.82 10.28 -3.23
C ILE A 69 -5.66 11.00 -3.93
N GLY A 70 -5.96 12.16 -4.52
CA GLY A 70 -4.97 13.04 -5.13
C GLY A 70 -4.68 12.72 -6.61
N ARG A 71 -3.62 13.35 -7.16
CA ARG A 71 -3.32 13.35 -8.60
C ARG A 71 -2.39 12.20 -9.04
N ARG A 72 -2.14 11.20 -8.19
CA ARG A 72 -1.27 10.07 -8.58
C ARG A 72 -2.03 9.16 -9.54
N HIS A 73 -1.43 8.91 -10.69
CA HIS A 73 -1.91 7.93 -11.64
C HIS A 73 -1.52 6.52 -11.18
N GLY A 74 -2.46 5.59 -11.26
CA GLY A 74 -2.26 4.19 -10.90
C GLY A 74 -3.57 3.54 -10.47
N THR A 75 -3.75 2.27 -10.83
CA THR A 75 -4.88 1.47 -10.35
C THR A 75 -4.50 0.90 -8.98
N PRO A 76 -5.30 1.16 -7.93
CA PRO A 76 -5.07 0.52 -6.63
C PRO A 76 -5.25 -1.00 -6.77
N SER A 77 -4.70 -1.77 -5.83
CA SER A 77 -4.86 -3.22 -5.87
C SER A 77 -6.34 -3.63 -5.93
N ALA A 78 -6.66 -4.71 -6.63
CA ALA A 78 -8.00 -5.30 -6.62
C ALA A 78 -8.47 -5.65 -5.19
N GLU A 79 -7.52 -5.90 -4.28
CA GLU A 79 -7.78 -6.26 -2.89
C GLU A 79 -7.87 -5.05 -1.94
N THR A 80 -7.87 -3.82 -2.47
CA THR A 80 -7.89 -2.59 -1.64
C THR A 80 -9.06 -2.56 -0.66
N LEU A 81 -10.25 -3.02 -1.06
CA LEU A 81 -11.42 -3.06 -0.16
C LEU A 81 -11.25 -4.09 0.98
N LEU A 82 -10.51 -5.17 0.76
CA LEU A 82 -10.17 -6.12 1.81
C LEU A 82 -9.26 -5.46 2.85
N HIS A 83 -8.26 -4.70 2.40
CA HIS A 83 -7.35 -3.95 3.28
C HIS A 83 -8.10 -2.91 4.12
N VAL A 84 -9.03 -2.17 3.50
CA VAL A 84 -9.94 -1.26 4.19
C VAL A 84 -10.74 -2.00 5.26
N ALA A 85 -11.38 -3.12 4.91
CA ALA A 85 -12.19 -3.89 5.83
C ALA A 85 -11.39 -4.42 7.03
N ILE A 86 -10.17 -4.91 6.80
CA ILE A 86 -9.26 -5.36 7.87
C ILE A 86 -8.86 -4.19 8.77
N ALA A 87 -8.45 -3.05 8.19
CA ALA A 87 -8.04 -1.87 8.94
C ALA A 87 -9.18 -1.32 9.83
N GLN A 88 -10.43 -1.36 9.35
CA GLN A 88 -11.62 -0.94 10.09
C GLN A 88 -12.01 -1.95 11.17
N ARG A 89 -12.22 -3.21 10.80
CA ARG A 89 -12.80 -4.23 11.68
C ARG A 89 -11.83 -4.75 12.73
N ARG A 90 -10.54 -4.84 12.38
CA ARG A 90 -9.50 -5.38 13.27
C ARG A 90 -8.65 -4.30 13.91
N ARG A 91 -8.91 -3.03 13.59
CA ARG A 91 -8.05 -1.90 13.94
C ARG A 91 -6.58 -2.16 13.57
N ALA A 92 -6.32 -2.93 12.52
CA ALA A 92 -4.96 -3.16 12.04
C ALA A 92 -4.33 -1.83 11.59
N GLY A 93 -3.06 -1.62 11.90
CA GLY A 93 -2.28 -0.47 11.41
C GLY A 93 -1.60 -0.73 10.07
N CYS A 94 -1.43 -1.99 9.70
CA CYS A 94 -0.75 -2.44 8.49
C CYS A 94 -1.29 -3.82 8.09
N VAL A 95 -1.32 -4.09 6.78
CA VAL A 95 -1.70 -5.38 6.17
C VAL A 95 -0.64 -5.67 5.11
N LEU A 96 -0.03 -6.84 5.16
CA LEU A 96 1.10 -7.26 4.32
C LEU A 96 0.76 -8.55 3.58
#